data_AF-A0A6D2HS41-F1
#
_entry.id   AF-A0A6D2HS41-F1
#
_cell.length_a   1.000
_cell.length_b   1.000
_cell.length_c   1.000
_cell.angle_alpha   90.00
_cell.angle_beta   90.00
_cell.angle_gamma   90.00
#
_symmetry.space_group_name_H-M   'P 1'
#
loop_
_entity.id
_entity.type
_entity.pdbx_description
1 polymer ?
#
loop_
_entity_poly.entity_id
_entity_poly.type
_entity_poly.pdbx_seq_one_letter_code
_entity_poly.pdbx_strand_id
1 'polypeptide(L)' 'MVRFENVPLLLGLVLVITLAGAPPTKAAGPVCRDAEKFSRASFPEGFLWGTATAAFQVEGAVDEGCRGPSMWDTFTKKYP' A
#
# COMPACT_ATOMS: atom_id res chain seq x y z
N MET A 1 -19.42 -24.67 47.30
CA MET A 1 -18.06 -24.30 47.76
C MET A 1 -17.07 -24.74 46.69
N VAL A 2 -16.63 -23.84 45.82
CA VAL A 2 -15.56 -24.16 44.85
C VAL A 2 -14.26 -24.29 45.63
N ARG A 3 -13.58 -25.44 45.53
CA ARG A 3 -12.30 -25.65 46.22
C ARG A 3 -11.21 -24.82 45.52
N PHE A 4 -10.39 -24.10 46.28
CA PHE A 4 -9.36 -23.17 45.77
C PHE A 4 -8.37 -23.82 44.78
N GLU A 5 -8.16 -25.13 44.86
CA GLU A 5 -7.35 -25.92 43.94
C GLU A 5 -7.89 -26.00 42.49
N ASN A 6 -9.18 -25.75 42.27
CA ASN A 6 -9.81 -25.79 40.94
C ASN A 6 -9.84 -24.43 40.22
N VAL A 7 -9.42 -23.36 40.90
CA VAL A 7 -9.33 -22.00 40.35
C VAL A 7 -8.46 -21.90 39.09
N PRO A 8 -7.24 -22.49 39.02
CA PRO A 8 -6.43 -22.45 37.81
C PRO A 8 -7.06 -23.22 36.64
N LEU A 9 -7.77 -24.32 36.92
CA LEU A 9 -8.51 -25.09 35.92
C LEU A 9 -9.70 -24.32 35.36
N LEU A 10 -10.44 -23.62 36.22
CA LEU A 10 -11.55 -22.76 35.81
C LEU A 10 -11.06 -21.54 35.00
N LEU A 11 -9.97 -20.92 35.40
CA LEU A 11 -9.34 -19.83 34.63
C LEU A 11 -8.84 -20.32 33.26
N GLY A 12 -8.22 -21.49 33.21
CA GLY A 12 -7.80 -22.13 31.97
C GLY A 12 -8.99 -22.46 31.05
N LEU A 13 -10.07 -23.00 31.60
CA LEU A 13 -11.28 -23.31 30.85
C LEU A 13 -11.94 -22.03 30.28
N VAL A 14 -12.03 -20.97 31.08
CA VAL A 14 -12.56 -19.67 30.63
C VAL A 14 -11.71 -19.10 29.51
N LEU A 15 -10.37 -19.17 29.61
CA LEU A 15 -9.46 -18.70 28.57
C LEU A 15 -9.61 -19.49 27.26
N VAL A 16 -9.80 -20.82 27.33
CA VAL A 16 -10.00 -21.66 26.14
C VAL A 16 -11.35 -21.35 25.49
N ILE A 17 -12.41 -21.14 26.28
CA ILE A 17 -13.74 -20.79 25.77
C ILE A 17 -13.72 -19.42 25.09
N THR A 18 -13.00 -18.44 25.65
CA THR A 18 -12.91 -17.10 25.03
C THR A 18 -12.06 -17.09 23.76
N LEU A 19 -11.00 -17.89 23.70
CA LEU A 19 -10.16 -18.01 22.50
C LEU A 19 -10.85 -18.78 21.37
N ALA A 20 -11.59 -19.85 21.68
CA ALA A 20 -12.30 -20.66 20.69
C ALA A 20 -13.62 -20.02 20.21
N GLY A 21 -14.23 -19.15 21.02
CA GLY A 21 -15.48 -18.46 20.71
C GLY A 21 -15.33 -17.13 19.95
N ALA A 22 -14.09 -16.68 19.71
CA ALA A 22 -13.86 -15.47 18.94
C ALA A 22 -14.30 -15.68 17.47
N PRO A 23 -15.22 -14.85 16.93
CA PRO A 23 -15.58 -14.95 15.52
C PRO A 23 -14.32 -14.68 14.67
N PRO A 24 -14.11 -15.39 13.55
CA PRO A 24 -13.03 -15.10 12.64
C PRO A 24 -13.24 -13.68 12.11
N THR A 25 -12.46 -12.73 12.63
CA THR A 25 -12.41 -11.39 12.07
C THR A 25 -11.61 -11.48 10.79
N LYS A 26 -12.27 -11.33 9.65
CA LYS A 26 -11.55 -11.02 8.41
C LYS A 26 -10.77 -9.75 8.67
N ALA A 27 -9.45 -9.81 8.60
CA ALA A 27 -8.63 -8.62 8.51
C ALA A 27 -9.19 -7.80 7.35
N ALA A 28 -9.72 -6.61 7.62
CA ALA A 28 -10.08 -5.70 6.56
C ALA A 28 -8.78 -5.44 5.80
N GLY A 29 -8.72 -5.90 4.54
CA GLY A 29 -7.63 -5.56 3.64
C GLY A 29 -7.50 -4.04 3.52
N PRO A 30 -6.47 -3.53 2.82
CA PRO A 30 -6.36 -2.10 2.56
C PRO A 30 -7.69 -1.57 2.02
N VAL A 31 -8.30 -0.64 2.77
CA VAL A 31 -9.56 0.01 2.38
C VAL A 31 -9.22 0.99 1.28
N CYS A 32 -9.25 0.53 0.04
CA CYS A 32 -9.41 1.42 -1.09
C CYS A 32 -10.81 2.02 -0.95
N ARG A 33 -10.89 3.26 -0.47
CA ARG A 33 -12.17 4.00 -0.43
C ARG A 33 -12.75 3.98 -1.84
N ASP A 34 -14.07 3.81 -1.96
CA ASP A 34 -14.74 3.95 -3.25
C ASP A 34 -14.34 5.31 -3.82
N ALA A 35 -13.63 5.27 -4.96
CA ALA A 35 -13.20 6.50 -5.60
C ALA A 35 -14.45 7.21 -6.13
N GLU A 36 -14.60 8.48 -5.75
CA GLU A 36 -15.60 9.35 -6.36
C GLU A 36 -15.47 9.29 -7.88
N LYS A 37 -16.59 9.07 -8.57
CA LYS A 37 -16.61 8.96 -10.02
C LYS A 37 -16.58 10.35 -10.64
N PHE A 38 -15.39 10.82 -11.00
CA PHE A 38 -15.23 12.06 -11.76
C PHE A 38 -15.38 11.82 -13.26
N SER A 39 -15.91 12.81 -13.96
CA SER A 39 -16.00 12.81 -15.42
C SER A 39 -15.57 14.17 -15.98
N ARG A 40 -15.53 14.30 -17.30
CA ARG A 40 -15.24 15.61 -17.94
C ARG A 40 -16.23 16.69 -17.53
N ALA A 41 -17.48 16.32 -17.23
CA ALA A 41 -18.52 17.25 -16.78
C ALA A 41 -18.26 17.84 -15.39
N SER A 42 -17.33 17.26 -14.63
CA SER A 42 -16.89 17.77 -13.33
C SER A 42 -15.94 18.97 -13.44
N PHE A 43 -15.54 19.37 -14.66
CA PHE A 43 -14.54 20.40 -14.92
C PHE A 43 -15.08 21.47 -15.88
N PRO A 44 -14.56 22.72 -15.85
CA PRO A 44 -14.98 23.77 -16.78
C PRO A 44 -14.76 23.38 -18.24
N GLU A 45 -15.57 23.98 -19.12
CA GLU A 45 -15.35 23.87 -20.56
C GLU A 45 -13.95 24.38 -20.93
N GLY A 46 -13.26 23.65 -21.82
CA GLY A 46 -11.89 23.97 -22.21
C GLY A 46 -10.80 23.49 -21.25
N PHE A 47 -11.12 22.80 -20.15
CA PHE A 47 -10.10 22.21 -19.28
C PHE A 47 -9.24 21.19 -20.04
N LEU A 48 -7.93 21.42 -20.04
CA LEU A 48 -6.96 20.56 -20.71
C LEU A 48 -6.51 19.43 -19.79
N TRP A 49 -6.57 18.22 -20.33
CA TRP A 49 -6.04 17.02 -19.70
C TRP A 49 -4.86 16.54 -20.52
N GLY A 50 -3.80 16.12 -19.84
CA GLY A 50 -2.61 15.60 -20.50
C GLY A 50 -1.85 14.65 -19.60
N THR A 51 -0.81 14.08 -20.16
CA THR A 51 0.19 13.29 -19.46
C THR A 51 1.55 13.94 -19.66
N ALA A 52 2.50 13.64 -18.78
CA ALA A 52 3.86 14.16 -18.86
C ALA A 52 4.86 13.06 -18.51
N THR A 53 6.04 13.16 -19.10
CA THR A 53 7.20 12.31 -18.82
C THR A 53 8.45 13.19 -18.75
N ALA A 54 9.57 12.62 -18.30
CA ALA A 54 10.88 13.27 -18.39
C ALA A 54 11.86 12.33 -19.10
N ALA A 55 12.77 12.91 -19.90
CA ALA A 55 13.68 12.17 -20.79
C ALA A 55 14.38 10.99 -20.10
N PHE A 56 15.10 11.25 -19.00
CA PHE A 56 15.84 10.21 -18.29
C PHE A 56 14.95 9.09 -17.70
N GLN A 57 13.68 9.39 -17.39
CA GLN A 57 12.77 8.42 -16.80
C GLN A 57 12.22 7.41 -17.81
N VAL A 58 12.15 7.77 -19.11
CA VAL A 58 11.41 6.96 -20.10
C VAL A 58 12.14 6.70 -21.42
N GLU A 59 13.11 7.53 -21.82
CA GLU A 59 13.73 7.39 -23.15
C GLU A 59 14.72 6.22 -23.22
N GLY A 60 15.50 5.99 -22.16
CA GLY A 60 16.60 5.03 -22.20
C GLY A 60 17.75 5.50 -23.09
N ALA A 61 18.35 4.59 -23.88
CA ALA A 61 19.40 4.89 -24.85
C ALA A 61 20.53 5.80 -24.30
N VAL A 62 20.94 5.55 -23.05
CA VAL A 62 21.75 6.49 -22.27
C VAL A 62 23.15 6.72 -22.85
N ASP A 63 23.66 5.76 -23.62
CA ASP A 63 24.98 5.79 -24.25
C ASP A 63 24.90 5.70 -25.79
N GLU A 64 23.77 6.13 -26.39
CA GLU A 64 23.54 6.13 -27.85
C GLU A 64 23.34 7.57 -28.41
N GLY A 65 23.33 7.74 -29.74
CA GLY A 65 22.79 8.93 -30.40
C GLY A 65 23.45 10.27 -30.09
N CYS A 66 24.74 10.29 -29.76
CA CYS A 66 25.49 11.48 -29.34
C CYS A 66 24.91 12.18 -28.10
N ARG A 67 24.12 11.48 -27.27
CA ARG A 67 23.61 12.00 -26.00
C ARG A 67 24.77 12.26 -25.02
N GLY A 68 24.83 13.47 -24.47
CA GLY A 68 25.75 13.79 -23.37
C GLY A 68 25.27 13.23 -22.02
N PRO A 69 26.17 12.87 -21.10
CA PRO A 69 25.79 12.37 -19.78
C PRO A 69 25.11 13.47 -18.96
N SER A 70 24.06 13.10 -18.23
CA SER A 70 23.42 13.95 -17.23
C SER A 70 23.93 13.65 -15.82
N MET A 71 23.57 14.49 -14.85
CA MET A 71 23.85 14.22 -13.43
C MET A 71 23.22 12.91 -12.95
N TRP A 72 22.04 12.55 -13.48
CA TRP A 72 21.36 11.31 -13.13
C TRP A 72 22.12 10.07 -13.60
N ASP A 73 22.75 10.10 -14.78
CA ASP A 73 23.61 9.00 -15.25
C ASP A 73 24.77 8.76 -14.29
N THR A 74 25.38 9.84 -13.80
CA THR A 74 26.52 9.75 -12.88
C THR A 74 26.07 9.22 -11.53
N PHE A 75 24.94 9.72 -11.02
CA PHE A 75 24.42 9.34 -9.71
C PHE A 75 24.06 7.84 -9.66
N THR A 76 23.28 7.35 -10.62
CA THR A 76 22.81 5.95 -10.62
C THR A 76 23.93 4.95 -10.88
N LYS A 77 24.92 5.30 -11.72
CA LYS A 77 26.12 4.48 -11.94
C LYS A 77 27.02 4.42 -10.69
N LYS A 78 27.08 5.52 -9.91
CA LYS A 78 27.93 5.63 -8.71
C LYS A 78 27.31 5.00 -7.45
N TYR A 79 25.99 4.99 -7.35
CA TYR A 79 25.25 4.47 -6.19
C TYR A 79 24.14 3.51 -6.64
N PRO A 80 24.48 2.23 -6.91
CA PRO A 80 23.51 1.23 -7.37
C PRO A 80 22.57 0.75 -6.26
#